data_AF-A0A1B1AES0-F1
#
_entry.id   AF-A0A1B1AES0-F1
#
_cell.length_a   1.000
_cell.length_b   1.000
_cell.length_c   1.000
_cell.angle_alpha   90.00
_cell.angle_beta   90.00
_cell.angle_gamma   90.00
#
_symmetry.space_group_name_H-M   'P 1'
#
loop_
_entity.id
_entity.type
_entity.pdbx_description
1 polymer ?
#
loop_
_entity_poly.entity_id
_entity_poly.type
_entity_poly.pdbx_seq_one_letter_code
_entity_poly.pdbx_strand_id
1 'polypeptide(L)'
;MPDKLMVAAGDVIDVQLTSETVVIEGADRRHVEPGHITNRMRLFVKLTDGKEQKYDFEDTELGVRETQRVVVVRGQGKGKADRGPYNIVLFNVSSGERGEFESGLRTYLGHKPFFGPLWKAAVLALGVAVIFWLISNFETRGGHGGTGSVWLAVMFAFLTYPVWWWLCRTWDRITERMRYRAAKKKFLAEMSARAANYAATPVQQPDAEGSPA
;
A
#
# COMPACT_ATOMS: atom_id res chain seq x y z
N MET A 1 -11.28 3.82 -8.56
CA MET A 1 -12.19 3.16 -7.59
C MET A 1 -11.33 2.33 -6.65
N PRO A 2 -11.61 2.27 -5.34
CA PRO A 2 -10.81 1.48 -4.42
C PRO A 2 -10.86 0.00 -4.80
N ASP A 3 -9.71 -0.67 -4.70
CA ASP A 3 -9.57 -2.10 -4.90
C ASP A 3 -10.50 -2.86 -3.92
N LYS A 4 -11.05 -3.99 -4.36
CA LYS A 4 -11.96 -4.78 -3.51
C LYS A 4 -11.11 -5.56 -2.51
N LEU A 5 -11.33 -5.32 -1.22
CA LEU A 5 -10.74 -6.11 -0.15
C LEU A 5 -11.53 -7.42 0.03
N MET A 6 -10.84 -8.55 0.02
CA MET A 6 -11.39 -9.87 0.34
C MET A 6 -10.79 -10.34 1.67
N VAL A 7 -11.64 -10.62 2.64
CA VAL A 7 -11.23 -11.21 3.92
C VAL A 7 -11.84 -12.61 3.98
N ALA A 8 -10.98 -13.61 4.11
CA ALA A 8 -11.38 -15.00 4.17
C ALA A 8 -10.86 -15.60 5.48
N ALA A 9 -11.74 -16.27 6.23
CA ALA A 9 -11.40 -16.93 7.49
C ALA A 9 -11.70 -18.42 7.37
N GLY A 10 -10.83 -19.25 7.93
CA GLY A 10 -11.03 -20.68 7.89
C GLY A 10 -9.94 -21.46 8.60
N ASP A 11 -10.14 -22.78 8.66
CA ASP A 11 -9.21 -23.71 9.28
C ASP A 11 -8.27 -24.27 8.22
N VAL A 12 -7.00 -24.36 8.57
CA VAL A 12 -5.95 -24.89 7.70
C VAL A 12 -6.06 -26.40 7.68
N ILE A 13 -6.31 -26.96 6.49
CA ILE A 13 -6.39 -28.41 6.27
C ILE A 13 -5.00 -28.97 5.98
N ASP A 14 -4.24 -28.30 5.12
CA ASP A 14 -2.92 -28.74 4.66
C ASP A 14 -2.01 -27.53 4.43
N VAL A 15 -0.72 -27.71 4.69
CA VAL A 15 0.33 -26.70 4.55
C VAL A 15 1.47 -27.27 3.71
N GLN A 16 1.68 -26.68 2.54
CA GLN A 16 2.83 -27.00 1.69
C GLN A 16 3.84 -25.87 1.76
N LEU A 17 5.02 -26.18 2.31
CA LEU A 17 6.17 -25.28 2.36
C LEU A 17 7.15 -25.68 1.27
N THR A 18 7.46 -24.76 0.38
CA THR A 18 8.43 -24.95 -0.70
C THR A 18 9.43 -23.80 -0.67
N SER A 19 10.71 -24.11 -0.50
CA SER A 19 11.78 -23.14 -0.74
C SER A 19 12.19 -23.22 -2.21
N GLU A 20 11.95 -22.14 -2.95
CA GLU A 20 12.43 -22.03 -4.34
C GLU A 20 13.62 -21.06 -4.38
N THR A 21 14.74 -21.51 -4.94
CA THR A 21 15.86 -20.65 -5.31
C THR A 21 15.55 -20.01 -6.66
N VAL A 22 15.01 -18.79 -6.65
CA VAL A 22 14.75 -18.08 -7.90
C VAL A 22 16.07 -17.50 -8.42
N VAL A 23 16.65 -18.16 -9.42
CA VAL A 23 17.75 -17.59 -10.21
C VAL A 23 17.12 -16.63 -11.22
N ILE A 24 17.04 -15.35 -10.87
CA ILE A 24 16.54 -14.32 -11.79
C ILE A 24 17.64 -13.99 -12.79
N GLU A 25 17.66 -14.67 -13.94
CA GLU A 25 18.42 -14.22 -15.12
C GLU A 25 17.59 -13.16 -15.86
N GLY A 26 17.96 -11.87 -15.76
CA GLY A 26 17.39 -10.87 -16.67
C GLY A 26 17.45 -9.38 -16.29
N ALA A 27 18.50 -8.72 -16.78
CA ALA A 27 18.47 -7.50 -17.62
C ALA A 27 17.79 -6.18 -17.19
N ASP A 28 17.19 -6.01 -16.02
CA ASP A 28 16.60 -4.72 -15.62
C ASP A 28 17.22 -4.11 -14.36
N ARG A 29 17.63 -2.84 -14.47
CA ARG A 29 18.47 -2.08 -13.52
C ARG A 29 17.73 -1.71 -12.23
N ARG A 30 17.33 -2.70 -11.43
CA ARG A 30 17.19 -2.55 -9.99
C ARG A 30 17.97 -3.68 -9.35
N HIS A 31 18.93 -3.34 -8.49
CA HIS A 31 19.70 -4.30 -7.71
C HIS A 31 18.75 -5.24 -6.97
N VAL A 32 18.52 -6.41 -7.55
CA VAL A 32 17.97 -7.59 -6.90
C VAL A 32 19.16 -8.53 -6.81
N GLU A 33 19.56 -8.86 -5.58
CA GLU A 33 20.73 -9.70 -5.34
C GLU A 33 20.48 -11.10 -5.93
N PRO A 34 21.42 -11.65 -6.73
CA PRO A 34 21.30 -13.00 -7.26
C PRO A 34 21.31 -14.00 -6.09
N GLY A 35 20.26 -14.83 -5.98
CA GLY A 35 20.15 -15.86 -4.94
C GLY A 35 19.12 -15.60 -3.83
N HIS A 36 18.11 -14.75 -4.06
CA HIS A 36 17.02 -14.59 -3.09
C HIS A 36 16.22 -15.89 -2.98
N ILE A 37 16.40 -16.61 -1.87
CA ILE A 37 15.58 -17.77 -1.52
C ILE A 37 14.22 -17.22 -1.09
N THR A 38 13.22 -17.37 -1.96
CA THR A 38 11.85 -16.98 -1.64
C THR A 38 11.14 -18.18 -1.03
N ASN A 39 10.77 -18.10 0.25
CA ASN A 39 9.94 -19.13 0.89
C ASN A 39 8.51 -19.00 0.39
N ARG A 40 8.05 -20.01 -0.35
CA ARG A 40 6.66 -20.11 -0.79
C ARG A 40 5.87 -21.00 0.15
N MET A 41 4.77 -20.48 0.66
CA MET A 41 3.83 -21.23 1.48
C MET A 41 2.50 -21.32 0.77
N ARG A 42 1.98 -22.53 0.62
CA ARG A 42 0.66 -22.79 0.07
C ARG A 42 -0.22 -23.35 1.17
N LEU A 43 -1.30 -22.64 1.48
CA LEU A 43 -2.31 -23.04 2.45
C LEU A 43 -3.56 -23.54 1.74
N PHE A 44 -4.06 -24.67 2.20
CA PHE A 44 -5.40 -25.17 1.88
C PHE A 44 -6.30 -24.86 3.06
N VAL A 45 -7.26 -23.97 2.87
CA VAL A 45 -8.10 -23.45 3.95
C VAL A 45 -9.55 -23.86 3.71
N LYS A 46 -10.16 -24.49 4.71
CA LYS A 46 -11.61 -24.69 4.77
C LYS A 46 -12.26 -23.43 5.30
N LEU A 47 -12.93 -22.71 4.42
CA LEU A 47 -13.62 -21.47 4.78
C LEU A 47 -14.81 -21.74 5.70
N THR A 48 -15.26 -20.70 6.40
CA THR A 48 -16.51 -20.73 7.19
C THR A 48 -17.73 -21.16 6.38
N ASP A 49 -17.72 -20.91 5.07
CA ASP A 49 -18.79 -21.28 4.14
C ASP A 49 -18.71 -22.76 3.70
N GLY A 50 -17.82 -23.55 4.31
CA GLY A 50 -17.58 -24.96 3.99
C GLY A 50 -16.77 -25.20 2.71
N LYS A 51 -16.46 -24.14 1.95
CA LYS A 51 -15.67 -24.23 0.72
C LYS A 51 -14.19 -24.33 1.03
N GLU A 52 -13.51 -25.20 0.31
CA GLU A 52 -12.05 -25.28 0.34
C GLU A 52 -11.47 -24.30 -0.68
N GLN A 53 -10.45 -23.55 -0.25
CA GLN A 53 -9.78 -22.62 -1.12
C GLN A 53 -8.28 -22.65 -0.89
N LYS A 54 -7.55 -22.60 -2.01
CA LYS A 54 -6.09 -22.60 -2.05
C LYS A 54 -5.55 -21.17 -2.03
N TYR A 55 -4.58 -20.95 -1.17
CA TYR A 55 -3.90 -19.68 -0.98
C TYR A 55 -2.38 -19.85 -1.11
N ASP A 56 -1.80 -19.35 -2.19
CA ASP A 56 -0.35 -19.25 -2.36
C ASP A 56 0.16 -17.93 -1.75
N PHE A 57 1.25 -18.00 -0.99
CA PHE A 57 1.97 -16.87 -0.38
C PHE A 57 3.45 -16.94 -0.75
N GLU A 58 4.00 -15.80 -1.14
CA GLU A 58 5.43 -15.63 -1.43
C GLU A 58 6.07 -14.87 -0.27
N ASP A 59 7.32 -15.21 0.07
CA ASP A 59 8.11 -14.59 1.14
C ASP A 59 7.42 -14.60 2.51
N THR A 60 6.90 -15.76 2.90
CA THR A 60 6.30 -15.92 4.23
C THR A 60 7.32 -16.40 5.26
N GLU A 61 7.44 -15.63 6.33
CA GLU A 61 8.18 -16.01 7.55
C GLU A 61 7.27 -16.61 8.64
N LEU A 62 5.94 -16.50 8.47
CA LEU A 62 4.95 -16.98 9.42
C LEU A 62 4.86 -18.51 9.43
N GLY A 63 5.07 -19.11 10.60
CA GLY A 63 4.81 -20.53 10.81
C GLY A 63 3.31 -20.80 10.94
N VAL A 64 2.73 -21.49 9.95
CA VAL A 64 1.35 -21.99 10.01
C VAL A 64 1.38 -23.52 10.03
N ARG A 65 0.56 -24.11 10.89
CA ARG A 65 0.40 -25.56 11.01
C ARG A 65 -1.01 -25.97 10.61
N GLU A 66 -1.17 -27.24 10.25
CA GLU A 66 -2.48 -27.88 10.09
C GLU A 66 -3.34 -27.68 11.34
N THR A 67 -4.67 -27.66 11.17
CA THR A 67 -5.69 -27.43 12.21
C THR A 67 -5.68 -26.04 12.86
N GLN A 68 -4.73 -25.17 12.51
CA GLN A 68 -4.74 -23.79 12.96
C GLN A 68 -5.74 -22.97 12.17
N ARG A 69 -6.28 -21.95 12.83
CA ARG A 69 -7.22 -21.03 12.20
C ARG A 69 -6.50 -19.81 11.66
N VAL A 70 -6.76 -19.50 10.40
CA VAL A 70 -6.13 -18.38 9.70
C VAL A 70 -7.16 -17.43 9.13
N VAL A 71 -6.80 -16.15 9.10
CA VAL A 71 -7.53 -15.10 8.38
C VAL A 71 -6.63 -14.55 7.30
N VAL A 72 -7.03 -14.74 6.05
CA VAL A 72 -6.32 -14.26 4.87
C VAL A 72 -6.97 -12.97 4.37
N VAL A 73 -6.17 -11.92 4.22
CA VAL A 73 -6.59 -10.64 3.65
C VAL A 73 -5.94 -10.47 2.28
N ARG A 74 -6.77 -10.42 1.23
CA ARG A 74 -6.35 -10.21 -0.16
C ARG A 74 -6.93 -8.93 -0.73
N GLY A 75 -6.16 -8.26 -1.56
CA GLY A 75 -6.64 -7.19 -2.43
C GLY A 75 -6.93 -7.74 -3.81
N GLN A 76 -8.05 -7.35 -4.40
CA GLN A 76 -8.34 -7.55 -5.80
C GLN A 76 -8.36 -6.20 -6.50
N GLY A 77 -7.41 -6.01 -7.41
CA GLY A 77 -7.40 -4.84 -8.27
C GLY A 77 -8.69 -4.73 -9.07
N LYS A 78 -9.04 -3.50 -9.47
CA LYS A 78 -10.04 -3.26 -10.51
C LYS A 78 -9.38 -2.51 -11.66
N GLY A 79 -8.87 -3.23 -12.67
CA GLY A 79 -8.39 -2.58 -13.89
C GLY A 79 -7.75 -3.49 -14.93
N LYS A 80 -7.48 -2.93 -16.12
CA LYS A 80 -6.82 -3.63 -17.26
C LYS A 80 -5.40 -4.15 -16.95
N ALA A 81 -4.81 -3.77 -15.82
CA ALA A 81 -3.51 -4.23 -15.34
C ALA A 81 -3.63 -5.22 -14.16
N ASP A 82 -4.80 -5.87 -14.01
CA ASP A 82 -5.01 -6.89 -12.99
C ASP A 82 -4.07 -8.08 -13.20
N ARG A 83 -3.13 -8.26 -12.27
CA ARG A 83 -2.28 -9.46 -12.17
C ARG A 83 -2.91 -10.55 -11.31
N GLY A 84 -4.21 -10.44 -11.01
CA GLY A 84 -4.93 -11.32 -10.09
C GLY A 84 -4.91 -10.82 -8.63
N PRO A 85 -5.54 -11.58 -7.71
CA PRO A 85 -5.61 -11.21 -6.30
C PRO A 85 -4.22 -11.26 -5.67
N TYR A 86 -3.84 -10.21 -4.95
CA TYR A 86 -2.56 -10.11 -4.26
C TYR A 86 -2.75 -10.24 -2.74
N ASN A 87 -1.82 -10.90 -2.07
CA ASN A 87 -1.85 -11.06 -0.62
C ASN A 87 -1.45 -9.76 0.08
N ILE A 88 -2.18 -9.38 1.13
CA ILE A 88 -1.91 -8.16 1.90
C ILE A 88 -1.43 -8.53 3.30
N VAL A 89 -2.20 -9.33 4.04
CA VAL A 89 -1.83 -9.82 5.38
C VAL A 89 -2.39 -11.22 5.60
N LEU A 90 -1.64 -12.06 6.31
CA LEU A 90 -2.08 -13.34 6.84
C LEU A 90 -2.04 -13.26 8.38
N PHE A 91 -3.16 -13.55 9.03
CA PHE A 91 -3.23 -13.66 10.49
C PHE A 91 -3.36 -15.13 10.87
N ASN A 92 -2.46 -15.61 11.72
CA ASN A 92 -2.64 -16.87 12.43
C ASN A 92 -3.36 -16.57 13.74
N VAL A 93 -4.66 -16.85 13.76
CA VAL A 93 -5.51 -16.52 14.90
C VAL A 93 -5.21 -17.43 16.08
N SER A 94 -4.76 -18.66 15.82
CA SER A 94 -4.40 -19.63 16.85
C SER A 94 -3.11 -19.29 17.59
N SER A 95 -2.09 -18.78 16.89
CA SER A 95 -0.82 -18.36 17.52
C SER A 95 -0.78 -16.87 17.90
N GLY A 96 -1.69 -16.06 17.36
CA GLY A 96 -1.66 -14.60 17.49
C GLY A 96 -0.60 -13.92 16.62
N GLU A 97 0.13 -14.68 15.80
CA GLU A 97 1.15 -14.16 14.90
C GLU A 97 0.53 -13.66 13.59
N ARG A 98 1.26 -12.80 12.88
CA ARG A 98 0.82 -12.24 11.59
C ARG A 98 1.99 -12.13 10.61
N GLY A 99 1.73 -12.45 9.35
CA GLY A 99 2.62 -12.21 8.22
C GLY A 99 2.14 -11.02 7.40
N GLU A 100 3.01 -10.02 7.22
CA GLU A 100 2.71 -8.82 6.43
C GLU A 100 3.38 -8.91 5.05
N PHE A 101 2.59 -8.79 3.97
CA PHE A 101 3.12 -8.81 2.60
C PHE A 101 3.28 -7.37 2.09
N GLU A 102 4.48 -6.81 2.19
CA GLU A 102 4.73 -5.39 1.90
C GLU A 102 4.43 -5.01 0.44
N SER A 103 4.63 -5.93 -0.50
CA SER A 103 4.38 -5.73 -1.94
C SER A 103 2.88 -5.48 -2.21
N GLY A 104 2.00 -6.30 -1.63
CA GLY A 104 0.55 -6.13 -1.75
C GLY A 104 0.02 -4.95 -0.94
N LEU A 105 0.55 -4.72 0.25
CA LEU A 105 0.13 -3.62 1.12
C LEU A 105 0.48 -2.25 0.51
N ARG A 106 1.63 -2.14 -0.17
CA ARG A 106 2.01 -0.95 -0.92
C ARG A 106 1.15 -0.73 -2.16
N THR A 107 0.73 -1.79 -2.83
CA THR A 107 -0.17 -1.71 -3.99
C THR A 107 -1.55 -1.19 -3.57
N TYR A 108 -2.11 -1.72 -2.47
CA TYR A 108 -3.42 -1.32 -1.96
C TYR A 108 -3.44 0.10 -1.35
N LEU A 109 -2.44 0.43 -0.52
CA LEU A 109 -2.40 1.71 0.21
C LEU A 109 -1.66 2.83 -0.54
N GLY A 110 -0.92 2.50 -1.61
CA GLY A 110 -0.14 3.44 -2.41
C GLY A 110 -1.00 4.35 -3.27
N HIS A 111 -1.82 5.20 -2.66
CA HIS A 111 -2.53 6.25 -3.38
C HIS A 111 -1.52 7.28 -3.91
N LYS A 112 -1.52 7.50 -5.23
CA LYS A 112 -0.83 8.65 -5.83
C LYS A 112 -1.46 9.94 -5.29
N PRO A 113 -0.68 10.97 -4.92
CA PRO A 113 -1.23 12.26 -4.53
C PRO A 113 -2.07 12.85 -5.69
N PHE A 114 -3.26 13.37 -5.35
CA PHE A 114 -4.23 13.94 -6.30
C PHE A 114 -3.66 15.12 -7.11
N PHE A 115 -2.70 15.86 -6.53
CA PHE A 115 -2.02 16.98 -7.16
C PHE A 115 -0.51 16.72 -7.14
N GLY A 116 0.10 16.69 -8.34
CA GLY A 116 1.53 16.50 -8.48
C GLY A 116 2.34 17.68 -7.94
N PRO A 117 3.63 17.46 -7.62
CA PRO A 117 4.52 18.48 -7.05
C PRO A 117 4.68 19.71 -7.95
N LEU A 118 4.50 19.55 -9.27
CA LEU A 118 4.51 20.65 -10.25
C LEU A 118 3.35 21.64 -10.03
N TRP A 119 2.14 21.16 -9.74
CA TRP A 119 0.98 22.02 -9.52
C TRP A 119 1.13 22.85 -8.25
N LYS A 120 1.62 22.23 -7.16
CA LYS A 120 1.89 22.92 -5.90
C LYS A 120 2.96 24.01 -6.07
N ALA A 121 4.01 23.70 -6.83
CA ALA A 121 5.06 24.66 -7.15
C ALA A 121 4.54 25.84 -7.98
N ALA A 122 3.65 25.59 -8.95
CA ALA A 122 3.05 26.63 -9.77
C ALA A 122 2.19 27.60 -8.94
N VAL A 123 1.38 27.07 -8.00
CA VAL A 123 0.56 27.90 -7.09
C VAL A 123 1.44 28.76 -6.18
N LEU A 124 2.52 28.19 -5.62
CA LEU A 124 3.44 28.93 -4.76
C LEU A 124 4.20 30.01 -5.53
N ALA A 125 4.69 29.70 -6.74
CA ALA A 125 5.37 30.68 -7.59
C ALA A 125 4.42 31.82 -8.04
N LEU A 126 3.15 31.51 -8.31
CA LEU A 126 2.13 32.52 -8.59
C LEU A 126 1.88 33.41 -7.36
N GLY A 127 1.86 32.83 -6.16
CA GLY A 127 1.79 33.60 -4.91
C GLY A 127 2.96 34.58 -4.74
N VAL A 128 4.19 34.13 -5.04
CA VAL A 128 5.38 34.99 -5.03
C VAL A 128 5.27 36.12 -6.07
N ALA A 129 4.78 35.81 -7.28
CA ALA A 129 4.54 36.82 -8.31
C ALA A 129 3.58 37.92 -7.84
N VAL A 130 2.47 37.53 -7.19
CA VAL A 130 1.47 38.48 -6.67
C VAL A 130 2.06 39.35 -5.56
N ILE A 131 2.83 38.76 -4.62
CA ILE A 131 3.47 39.51 -3.53
C ILE A 131 4.49 40.51 -4.08
N PHE A 132 5.36 40.09 -5.00
CA PHE A 132 6.34 40.99 -5.61
C PHE A 132 5.69 42.07 -6.47
N TRP A 133 4.60 41.75 -7.17
CA TRP A 133 3.82 42.72 -7.90
C TRP A 133 3.21 43.77 -6.96
N LEU A 134 2.63 43.36 -5.83
CA LEU A 134 2.09 44.28 -4.82
C LEU A 134 3.19 45.18 -4.24
N ILE A 135 4.30 44.62 -3.77
CA ILE A 135 5.42 45.38 -3.20
C ILE A 135 5.95 46.39 -4.22
N SER A 136 6.23 45.92 -5.45
CA SER A 136 6.74 46.77 -6.51
C SER A 136 5.76 47.90 -6.87
N ASN A 137 4.46 47.61 -6.96
CA ASN A 137 3.42 48.59 -7.30
C ASN A 137 3.24 49.67 -6.22
N PHE A 138 3.34 49.29 -4.94
CA PHE A 138 3.23 50.24 -3.83
C PHE A 138 4.51 51.09 -3.64
N GLU A 139 5.69 50.48 -3.77
CA GLU A 139 6.95 51.14 -3.44
C GLU A 139 7.48 52.05 -4.57
N THR A 140 7.32 51.65 -5.84
CA THR A 140 7.94 52.40 -6.94
C THR A 140 7.08 53.55 -7.49
N ARG A 141 5.74 53.54 -7.33
CA ARG A 141 4.87 54.49 -8.07
C ARG A 141 3.53 54.87 -7.42
N GLY A 142 3.32 54.64 -6.12
CA GLY A 142 2.07 55.07 -5.46
C GLY A 142 0.79 54.53 -6.12
N GLY A 143 0.82 53.34 -6.72
CA GLY A 143 -0.34 52.71 -7.36
C GLY A 143 -0.42 52.81 -8.90
N HIS A 144 0.61 53.31 -9.60
CA HIS A 144 0.70 53.28 -11.07
C HIS A 144 1.73 52.26 -11.58
N GLY A 145 1.52 51.00 -11.21
CA GLY A 145 2.33 49.85 -11.62
C GLY A 145 2.27 49.65 -13.14
N GLY A 146 3.33 50.08 -13.83
CA GLY A 146 3.51 49.85 -15.26
C GLY A 146 4.01 48.44 -15.56
N THR A 147 4.13 48.12 -16.86
CA THR A 147 4.65 46.84 -17.39
C THR A 147 5.98 46.38 -16.78
N GLY A 148 6.82 47.29 -16.27
CA GLY A 148 8.07 46.96 -15.59
C GLY A 148 7.93 46.21 -14.26
N SER A 149 6.90 46.51 -13.44
CA SER A 149 6.69 45.82 -12.16
C SER A 149 6.15 44.40 -12.36
N VAL A 150 5.30 44.22 -13.37
CA VAL A 150 4.81 42.90 -13.80
C VAL A 150 5.96 42.05 -14.32
N TRP A 151 6.86 42.62 -15.14
CA TRP A 151 8.03 41.90 -15.66
C TRP A 151 8.99 41.44 -14.54
N LEU A 152 9.28 42.32 -13.57
CA LEU A 152 10.08 41.97 -12.39
C LEU A 152 9.45 40.85 -11.58
N ALA A 153 8.14 40.94 -11.31
CA ALA A 153 7.41 39.91 -10.58
C ALA A 153 7.45 38.54 -11.27
N VAL A 154 7.30 38.51 -12.61
CA VAL A 154 7.38 37.28 -13.40
C VAL A 154 8.80 36.69 -13.38
N MET A 155 9.84 37.52 -13.50
CA MET A 155 11.23 37.05 -13.40
C MET A 155 11.52 36.42 -12.04
N PHE A 156 11.12 37.06 -10.94
CA PHE A 156 11.30 36.51 -9.59
C PHE A 156 10.51 35.23 -9.36
N ALA A 157 9.29 35.14 -9.89
CA ALA A 157 8.49 33.93 -9.84
C ALA A 157 9.15 32.77 -10.60
N PHE A 158 9.72 33.05 -11.78
CA PHE A 158 10.44 32.06 -12.56
C PHE A 158 11.73 31.58 -11.86
N LEU A 159 12.49 32.50 -11.28
CA LEU A 159 13.72 32.20 -10.52
C LEU A 159 13.45 31.37 -9.25
N THR A 160 12.33 31.62 -8.58
CA THR A 160 11.96 30.91 -7.35
C THR A 160 11.23 29.59 -7.61
N TYR A 161 10.64 29.40 -8.80
CA TYR A 161 9.97 28.18 -9.21
C TYR A 161 10.78 26.87 -9.01
N PRO A 162 12.06 26.75 -9.44
CA PRO A 162 12.83 25.52 -9.22
C PRO A 162 13.07 25.22 -7.74
N VAL A 163 13.23 26.26 -6.90
CA VAL A 163 13.38 26.12 -5.45
C VAL A 163 12.09 25.60 -4.82
N TRP A 164 10.94 26.17 -5.18
CA TRP A 164 9.64 25.72 -4.72
C TRP A 164 9.30 24.32 -5.22
N TRP A 165 9.64 24.00 -6.46
CA TRP A 165 9.46 22.66 -7.00
C TRP A 165 10.28 21.61 -6.23
N TRP A 166 11.55 21.91 -5.95
CA TRP A 166 12.40 21.03 -5.17
C TRP A 166 11.88 20.84 -3.74
N LEU A 167 11.43 21.92 -3.09
CA LEU A 167 10.80 21.89 -1.76
C LEU A 167 9.52 21.03 -1.77
N CYS A 168 8.58 21.29 -2.69
CA CYS A 168 7.35 20.51 -2.80
C CYS A 168 7.62 19.04 -3.11
N ARG A 169 8.58 18.75 -4.00
CA ARG A 169 8.95 17.36 -4.33
C ARG A 169 9.53 16.62 -3.13
N THR A 170 10.39 17.28 -2.37
CA THR A 170 11.02 16.69 -1.18
C THR A 170 9.99 16.51 -0.08
N TRP A 171 9.12 17.50 0.13
CA TRP A 171 8.01 17.44 1.08
C TRP A 171 7.01 16.34 0.73
N ASP A 172 6.64 16.20 -0.55
CA ASP A 172 5.74 15.15 -1.00
C ASP A 172 6.35 13.76 -0.78
N ARG A 173 7.64 13.58 -1.05
CA ARG A 173 8.34 12.31 -0.77
C ARG A 173 8.35 11.97 0.74
N ILE A 174 8.53 12.97 1.61
CA ILE A 174 8.51 12.77 3.07
C ILE A 174 7.09 12.46 3.55
N THR A 175 6.12 13.27 3.15
CA THR A 175 4.72 13.11 3.56
C THR A 175 4.09 11.85 3.01
N GLU A 176 4.45 11.39 1.81
CA GLU A 176 4.04 10.09 1.27
C GLU A 176 4.47 8.94 2.19
N ARG A 177 5.72 8.95 2.68
CA ARG A 177 6.19 7.93 3.62
C ARG A 177 5.42 7.97 4.94
N MET A 178 5.16 9.16 5.48
CA MET A 178 4.40 9.32 6.72
C MET A 178 2.94 8.90 6.55
N ARG A 179 2.30 9.31 5.45
CA ARG A 179 0.92 8.94 5.11
C ARG A 179 0.80 7.44 4.91
N TYR A 180 1.75 6.82 4.21
CA TYR A 180 1.78 5.36 4.06
C TYR A 180 1.94 4.66 5.41
N ARG A 181 2.86 5.10 6.27
CA ARG A 181 3.03 4.54 7.63
C ARG A 181 1.76 4.68 8.47
N ALA A 182 1.12 5.85 8.43
CA ALA A 182 -0.12 6.11 9.16
C ALA A 182 -1.28 5.25 8.63
N ALA A 183 -1.44 5.18 7.31
CA ALA A 183 -2.44 4.34 6.65
C ALA A 183 -2.20 2.86 6.92
N LYS A 184 -0.94 2.39 6.85
CA LYS A 184 -0.52 1.02 7.21
C LYS A 184 -0.93 0.71 8.64
N LYS A 185 -0.59 1.56 9.61
CA LYS A 185 -0.94 1.34 11.02
C LYS A 185 -2.45 1.27 11.23
N LYS A 186 -3.21 2.20 10.65
CA LYS A 186 -4.67 2.23 10.76
C LYS A 186 -5.31 0.98 10.13
N PHE A 187 -4.87 0.62 8.93
CA PHE A 187 -5.35 -0.56 8.21
C PHE A 187 -5.06 -1.85 8.97
N LEU A 188 -3.83 -2.02 9.48
CA LEU A 188 -3.45 -3.20 10.25
C LEU A 188 -4.26 -3.32 11.55
N ALA A 189 -4.49 -2.22 12.27
CA ALA A 189 -5.32 -2.22 13.47
C ALA A 189 -6.77 -2.60 13.18
N GLU A 190 -7.33 -2.09 12.07
CA GLU A 190 -8.68 -2.43 11.64
C GLU A 190 -8.78 -3.91 11.23
N MET A 191 -7.81 -4.42 10.47
CA MET A 191 -7.80 -5.82 10.04
C MET A 191 -7.53 -6.78 11.21
N SER A 192 -6.68 -6.43 12.17
CA SER A 192 -6.49 -7.25 13.37
C SER A 192 -7.75 -7.33 14.21
N ALA A 193 -8.49 -6.23 14.36
CA ALA A 193 -9.78 -6.22 15.05
C ALA A 193 -10.81 -7.11 14.33
N ARG A 194 -10.87 -7.05 13.00
CA ARG A 194 -11.72 -7.94 12.21
C ARG A 194 -11.29 -9.40 12.30
N ALA A 195 -9.99 -9.68 12.30
CA ALA A 195 -9.45 -11.03 12.44
C ALA A 195 -9.79 -11.64 13.81
N ALA A 196 -9.74 -10.85 14.89
CA ALA A 196 -10.12 -11.29 16.23
C ALA A 196 -11.58 -11.76 16.32
N ASN A 197 -12.50 -11.17 15.55
CA ASN A 197 -13.90 -11.62 15.52
C ASN A 197 -14.04 -13.06 14.98
N TYR A 198 -13.14 -13.50 14.09
CA TYR A 198 -13.14 -14.85 13.57
C TYR A 198 -12.50 -15.86 14.54
N ALA A 199 -11.75 -15.42 15.55
CA ALA A 199 -11.23 -16.28 16.61
C ALA A 199 -12.36 -16.91 17.45
N ALA A 200 -13.41 -16.13 17.70
CA ALA A 200 -14.47 -16.48 18.65
C ALA A 200 -15.56 -17.41 18.08
N THR A 201 -15.55 -17.70 16.77
CA THR A 201 -16.63 -18.47 16.12
C THR A 201 -16.15 -19.88 15.80
N PRO A 202 -16.09 -20.84 16.74
CA PRO A 202 -15.60 -22.19 16.44
C PRO A 202 -16.30 -22.75 15.21
N VAL A 203 -15.54 -23.28 14.25
CA VAL A 203 -16.11 -24.02 13.12
C VAL A 203 -16.74 -25.26 13.73
N GLN A 204 -18.07 -25.37 13.66
CA GLN A 204 -18.75 -26.64 13.96
C GLN A 204 -18.18 -27.67 12.99
N GLN A 205 -17.31 -28.53 13.50
CA GLN A 205 -16.94 -29.78 12.85
C GLN A 205 -18.26 -30.51 12.58
N PRO A 206 -18.63 -30.81 11.33
CA PRO A 206 -19.75 -31.70 11.11
C PRO A 206 -19.37 -33.05 11.72
N ASP A 207 -20.13 -33.47 12.72
CA ASP A 207 -19.96 -34.75 13.38
C ASP A 207 -19.86 -35.85 12.32
N ALA A 208 -18.86 -36.71 12.49
CA ALA A 208 -18.65 -37.87 11.65
C ALA A 208 -19.81 -38.86 11.87
N GLU A 209 -20.94 -38.62 11.21
CA GLU A 209 -22.08 -39.50 11.21
C GLU A 209 -21.92 -40.48 10.03
N GLY A 210 -21.47 -41.70 10.34
CA GLY A 210 -21.30 -42.73 9.32
C GLY A 210 -20.54 -43.96 9.76
N SER A 211 -20.85 -44.53 10.93
CA SER A 211 -20.53 -45.93 11.21
C SER A 211 -21.82 -46.70 11.46
N PRO A 212 -22.39 -47.38 10.44
CA PRO A 212 -23.30 -48.48 10.69
C PRO A 212 -22.48 -49.76 10.92
N ALA A 213 -22.93 -50.47 11.96
CA ALA A 213 -22.46 -51.78 12.42
C ALA A 213 -22.63 -52.90 11.38
#